data_AF-A0A9N9SJN7-F1
#
_entry.id   AF-A0A9N9SJN7-F1
#
_cell.length_a   1.000
_cell.length_b   1.000
_cell.length_c   1.000
_cell.angle_alpha   90.00
_cell.angle_beta   90.00
_cell.angle_gamma   90.00
#
_symmetry.space_group_name_H-M   'P 1'
#
loop_
_entity.id
_entity.type
_entity.pdbx_description
1 polymer ?
#
loop_
_entity_poly.entity_id
_entity_poly.type
_entity_poly.pdbx_seq_one_letter_code
_entity_poly.pdbx_strand_id
1 'polypeptide(L)'
;MIAFGLLALVAVSGVISASVPFHFLSDEYIDHINSLQTTWKAGRNFPKDMPLSNIKRRMGVIRGEKSKNLKTVRHVRVEGETIPDTFDARENWPDCKSIGLIRDQSDCGSCWAVAAAAAMSDRICILSKGKDQSLVSDEDLNSCCKSCGDCDGGIPYAAWEYWQQTGIVTGGVYQQTSYDFLGVHAIKLIGWGEENNVPYWLVANSWNEDWGDKGTFKIRRGTNECGIEEEPIAGLPLL
;
A
#
# COMPACT_ATOMS: atom_id res chain seq x y z
N MET A 1 35.56 -51.34 29.98
CA MET A 1 35.29 -49.93 29.63
C MET A 1 35.32 -49.78 28.12
N ILE A 2 34.17 -49.75 27.44
CA ILE A 2 33.98 -49.09 26.14
C ILE A 2 32.57 -48.52 26.19
N ALA A 3 32.42 -47.22 25.90
CA ALA A 3 31.12 -46.57 25.76
C ALA A 3 31.03 -45.99 24.35
N PHE A 4 30.09 -46.49 23.54
CA PHE A 4 29.85 -45.98 22.20
C PHE A 4 28.97 -44.74 22.27
N GLY A 5 29.59 -43.56 22.23
CA GLY A 5 28.88 -42.31 22.03
C GLY A 5 28.45 -42.16 20.57
N LEU A 6 27.14 -42.19 20.29
CA LEU A 6 26.64 -41.75 18.99
C LEU A 6 26.79 -40.23 18.87
N LEU A 7 27.73 -39.77 18.03
CA LEU A 7 27.70 -38.40 17.53
C LEU A 7 26.56 -38.26 16.53
N ALA A 8 25.43 -37.71 16.98
CA ALA A 8 24.38 -37.23 16.10
C ALA A 8 24.87 -35.97 15.37
N LEU A 9 25.34 -36.15 14.13
CA LEU A 9 25.64 -35.05 13.21
C LEU A 9 24.35 -34.35 12.79
N VAL A 10 23.91 -33.38 13.60
CA VAL A 10 22.85 -32.45 13.22
C VAL A 10 23.39 -31.54 12.11
N ALA A 11 23.18 -31.95 10.88
CA ALA A 11 23.45 -31.13 9.71
C ALA A 11 22.46 -29.96 9.70
N VAL A 12 22.86 -28.83 10.30
CA VAL A 12 22.14 -27.56 10.18
C VAL A 12 22.27 -27.11 8.73
N SER A 13 21.29 -27.49 7.90
CA SER A 13 21.12 -27.00 6.54
C SER A 13 20.74 -25.52 6.59
N GLY A 14 21.74 -24.66 6.74
CA GLY A 14 21.57 -23.22 6.63
C GLY A 14 20.92 -22.89 5.30
N VAL A 15 19.81 -22.16 5.34
CA VAL A 15 19.08 -21.73 4.14
C VAL A 15 19.96 -20.71 3.42
N ILE A 16 20.81 -21.20 2.52
CA ILE A 16 21.49 -20.36 1.55
C ILE A 16 20.38 -19.78 0.67
N SER A 17 20.07 -18.50 0.90
CA SER A 17 19.19 -17.73 0.03
C SER A 17 19.89 -17.52 -1.32
N ALA A 18 19.84 -18.55 -2.16
CA ALA A 18 20.40 -18.51 -3.50
C ALA A 18 19.74 -17.36 -4.26
N SER A 19 20.55 -16.41 -4.72
CA SER A 19 20.10 -15.32 -5.59
C SER A 19 19.44 -15.94 -6.83
N VAL A 20 18.12 -15.76 -6.97
CA VAL A 20 17.35 -16.35 -8.07
C VAL A 20 17.99 -15.88 -9.38
N PRO A 21 18.46 -16.79 -10.27
CA PRO A 21 19.33 -16.43 -11.40
C PRO A 21 18.56 -15.81 -12.58
N PHE A 22 17.30 -15.43 -12.37
CA PHE A 22 16.39 -14.93 -13.38
C PHE A 22 16.19 -13.43 -13.22
N HIS A 23 16.02 -12.70 -14.33
CA HIS A 23 15.62 -11.30 -14.26
C HIS A 23 14.21 -11.21 -13.65
N PHE A 24 14.00 -10.29 -12.71
CA PHE A 24 12.75 -10.19 -11.92
C PHE A 24 11.46 -9.94 -12.76
N LEU A 25 11.59 -9.55 -14.03
CA LEU A 25 10.47 -9.43 -14.99
C LEU A 25 10.46 -10.54 -16.06
N SER A 26 11.29 -11.58 -15.95
CA SER A 26 11.33 -12.68 -16.93
C SER A 26 10.14 -13.63 -16.77
N ASP A 27 9.91 -14.52 -17.74
CA ASP A 27 8.84 -15.53 -17.61
C ASP A 27 9.26 -16.63 -16.63
N GLU A 28 10.55 -16.99 -16.62
CA GLU A 28 11.15 -17.96 -15.71
C GLU A 28 11.02 -17.52 -14.23
N TYR A 29 11.05 -16.22 -13.95
CA TYR A 29 10.78 -15.70 -12.60
C TYR A 29 9.29 -15.85 -12.21
N ILE A 30 8.37 -15.57 -13.15
CA ILE A 30 6.93 -15.76 -12.94
C ILE A 30 6.59 -17.23 -12.73
N ASP A 31 7.15 -18.12 -13.56
CA ASP A 31 6.96 -19.56 -13.48
C ASP A 31 7.60 -20.14 -12.21
N HIS A 32 8.77 -19.64 -11.80
CA HIS A 32 9.38 -20.01 -10.52
C HIS A 32 8.46 -19.68 -9.34
N ILE A 33 7.93 -18.46 -9.24
CA ILE A 33 7.00 -18.09 -8.16
C ILE A 33 5.73 -18.94 -8.22
N ASN A 34 5.15 -19.15 -9.41
CA ASN A 34 3.98 -20.00 -9.57
C ASN A 34 4.23 -21.48 -9.20
N SER A 35 5.47 -21.97 -9.36
CA SER A 35 5.86 -23.34 -8.95
C SER A 35 5.92 -23.54 -7.43
N LEU A 36 6.01 -22.46 -6.64
CA LEU A 36 6.03 -22.52 -5.17
C LEU A 36 4.65 -22.79 -4.55
N GLN A 37 3.58 -22.87 -5.35
CA GLN A 37 2.20 -23.13 -4.91
C GLN A 37 1.73 -22.20 -3.78
N THR A 38 2.09 -20.91 -3.89
CA THR A 38 1.68 -19.86 -2.97
C THR A 38 0.18 -19.54 -3.05
N THR A 39 -0.32 -18.79 -2.08
CA THR A 39 -1.72 -18.34 -1.97
C THR A 39 -2.11 -17.26 -3.01
N TRP A 40 -1.24 -16.98 -3.97
CA TRP A 40 -1.38 -15.96 -5.00
C TRP A 40 -0.68 -16.42 -6.27
N LYS A 41 -1.11 -15.92 -7.43
CA LYS A 41 -0.54 -16.26 -8.74
C LYS A 41 0.28 -15.09 -9.28
N ALA A 42 1.53 -15.36 -9.65
CA ALA A 42 2.36 -14.38 -10.35
C ALA A 42 1.92 -14.23 -11.81
N GLY A 43 1.93 -12.99 -12.30
CA GLY A 43 1.52 -12.63 -13.66
C GLY A 43 2.22 -11.37 -14.17
N ARG A 44 2.26 -11.22 -15.49
CA ARG A 44 2.97 -10.13 -16.15
C ARG A 44 2.19 -8.81 -16.05
N ASN A 45 2.66 -7.93 -15.17
CA ASN A 45 2.13 -6.58 -14.97
C ASN A 45 2.99 -5.48 -15.64
N PHE A 46 4.21 -5.80 -16.06
CA PHE A 46 5.14 -4.87 -16.70
C PHE A 46 5.80 -5.50 -17.95
N PRO A 47 6.19 -4.67 -18.96
CA PRO A 47 7.02 -5.10 -20.07
C PRO A 47 8.32 -5.77 -19.59
N LYS A 48 8.81 -6.79 -20.32
CA LYS A 48 10.03 -7.55 -19.92
C LYS A 48 11.28 -6.67 -19.86
N ASP A 49 11.29 -5.65 -20.70
CA ASP A 49 12.31 -4.64 -20.95
C ASP A 49 12.13 -3.37 -20.12
N MET A 50 11.06 -3.26 -19.32
CA MET A 50 10.86 -2.11 -18.44
C MET A 50 12.08 -1.96 -17.51
N PRO A 51 12.80 -0.82 -17.54
CA PRO A 51 13.93 -0.61 -16.67
C PRO A 51 13.49 -0.67 -15.21
N LEU A 52 14.27 -1.37 -14.38
CA LEU A 52 13.98 -1.55 -12.97
C LEU A 52 13.82 -0.20 -12.23
N SER A 53 14.52 0.85 -12.67
CA SER A 53 14.33 2.26 -12.25
C SER A 53 12.89 2.74 -12.28
N ASN A 54 12.09 2.33 -13.29
CA ASN A 54 10.74 2.84 -13.49
C ASN A 54 9.71 2.16 -12.55
N ILE A 55 10.02 0.95 -12.08
CA ILE A 55 9.24 0.25 -11.05
C ILE A 55 9.67 0.79 -9.67
N LYS A 56 10.98 0.90 -9.47
CA LYS A 56 11.62 1.50 -8.29
C LYS A 56 11.08 2.90 -7.97
N ARG A 57 10.96 3.77 -8.98
CA ARG A 57 10.44 5.14 -8.84
C ARG A 57 9.04 5.19 -8.22
N ARG A 58 8.20 4.20 -8.47
CA ARG A 58 6.82 4.18 -7.96
C ARG A 58 6.74 3.93 -6.45
N MET A 59 7.86 3.59 -5.81
CA MET A 59 7.97 3.32 -4.38
C MET A 59 8.58 4.52 -3.64
N GLY A 60 7.93 5.68 -3.70
CA GLY A 60 8.46 6.95 -3.16
C GLY A 60 8.12 7.28 -1.70
N VAL A 61 7.88 6.31 -0.81
CA VAL A 61 7.82 6.58 0.64
C VAL A 61 9.23 6.69 1.22
N ILE A 62 9.51 7.83 1.84
CA ILE A 62 10.71 8.06 2.65
C ILE A 62 10.37 7.70 4.11
N ARG A 63 11.03 6.68 4.66
CA ARG A 63 10.92 6.32 6.08
C ARG A 63 11.74 7.29 6.94
N GLY A 64 11.09 7.93 7.91
CA GLY A 64 11.69 8.88 8.85
C GLY A 64 11.40 8.51 10.32
N GLU A 65 11.65 9.43 11.25
CA GLU A 65 11.13 9.29 12.62
C GLU A 65 9.59 9.35 12.62
N LYS A 66 8.93 8.61 13.52
CA LYS A 66 7.47 8.74 13.68
C LYS A 66 7.10 10.13 14.17
N SER A 67 6.02 10.70 13.63
CA SER A 67 5.54 12.04 14.01
C SER A 67 5.37 12.17 15.52
N LYS A 68 5.81 13.33 16.04
CA LYS A 68 5.63 13.75 17.44
C LYS A 68 4.30 14.50 17.66
N ASN A 69 3.59 14.84 16.57
CA ASN A 69 2.34 15.58 16.56
C ASN A 69 1.12 14.65 16.42
N LEU A 70 1.25 13.57 15.64
CA LEU A 70 0.16 12.59 15.46
C LEU A 70 -0.10 11.79 16.73
N LYS A 71 -1.36 11.77 17.16
CA LYS A 71 -1.81 11.01 18.34
C LYS A 71 -2.09 9.56 17.95
N THR A 72 -1.45 8.61 18.61
CA THR A 72 -1.78 7.19 18.47
C THR A 72 -3.21 6.92 18.95
N VAL A 73 -4.14 6.72 18.02
CA VAL A 73 -5.52 6.34 18.35
C VAL A 73 -5.55 4.86 18.72
N ARG A 74 -6.04 4.54 19.92
CA ARG A 74 -6.32 3.16 20.35
C ARG A 74 -7.82 2.95 20.34
N HIS A 75 -8.32 2.27 19.31
CA HIS A 75 -9.71 1.84 19.26
C HIS A 75 -9.92 0.70 20.27
N VAL A 76 -10.63 0.99 21.35
CA VAL A 76 -11.17 -0.04 22.23
C VAL A 76 -12.34 -0.69 21.50
N ARG A 77 -12.39 -2.03 21.48
CA ARG A 77 -13.53 -2.75 20.91
C ARG A 77 -14.78 -2.42 21.74
N VAL A 78 -15.78 -1.83 21.11
CA VAL A 78 -17.06 -1.50 21.77
C VAL A 78 -17.75 -2.82 22.15
N GLU A 79 -18.20 -2.91 23.40
CA GLU A 79 -18.86 -4.11 23.90
C GLU A 79 -20.23 -4.28 23.23
N GLY A 80 -20.45 -5.44 22.60
CA GLY A 80 -21.60 -5.70 21.73
C GLY A 80 -21.37 -5.45 20.24
N GLU A 81 -20.30 -4.76 19.83
CA GLU A 81 -19.99 -4.58 18.40
C GLU A 81 -19.20 -5.77 17.81
N THR A 82 -19.84 -6.43 16.82
CA THR A 82 -19.22 -7.44 15.98
C THR A 82 -18.64 -6.81 14.71
N ILE A 83 -17.32 -6.62 14.70
CA ILE A 83 -16.58 -6.40 13.45
C ILE A 83 -16.82 -7.63 12.55
N PRO A 84 -17.28 -7.49 11.29
CA PRO A 84 -17.58 -8.61 10.42
C PRO A 84 -16.30 -9.29 9.91
N ASP A 85 -16.39 -10.59 9.60
CA ASP A 85 -15.24 -11.39 9.12
C ASP A 85 -14.75 -10.95 7.72
N THR A 86 -15.65 -10.36 6.92
CA THR A 86 -15.40 -9.76 5.60
C THR A 86 -15.97 -8.35 5.54
N PHE A 87 -15.26 -7.45 4.85
CA PHE A 87 -15.68 -6.05 4.68
C PHE A 87 -15.06 -5.44 3.43
N ASP A 88 -15.87 -4.75 2.63
CA ASP A 88 -15.43 -3.88 1.54
C ASP A 88 -16.10 -2.50 1.68
N ALA A 89 -15.29 -1.43 1.74
CA ALA A 89 -15.78 -0.06 1.84
C ALA A 89 -16.65 0.35 0.64
N ARG A 90 -16.44 -0.25 -0.54
CA ARG A 90 -17.21 0.02 -1.77
C ARG A 90 -18.65 -0.51 -1.67
N GLU A 91 -18.85 -1.60 -0.93
CA GLU A 91 -20.17 -2.19 -0.66
C GLU A 91 -20.90 -1.47 0.48
N ASN A 92 -20.15 -0.97 1.47
CA ASN A 92 -20.69 -0.29 2.65
C ASN A 92 -21.04 1.19 2.41
N TRP A 93 -20.36 1.85 1.46
CA TRP A 93 -20.65 3.23 1.05
C TRP A 93 -20.74 3.35 -0.49
N PRO A 94 -21.72 2.67 -1.13
CA PRO A 94 -21.77 2.53 -2.58
C PRO A 94 -22.00 3.85 -3.32
N ASP A 95 -22.52 4.87 -2.65
CA ASP A 95 -22.67 6.22 -3.23
C ASP A 95 -21.33 6.96 -3.37
N CYS A 96 -20.31 6.58 -2.59
CA CYS A 96 -19.00 7.22 -2.57
C CYS A 96 -18.05 6.63 -3.61
N LYS A 97 -18.12 7.16 -4.83
CA LYS A 97 -17.38 6.64 -5.99
C LYS A 97 -15.86 6.78 -5.84
N SER A 98 -15.39 7.71 -5.02
CA SER A 98 -13.96 7.88 -4.64
C SER A 98 -13.34 6.60 -4.06
N ILE A 99 -14.12 5.78 -3.34
CA ILE A 99 -13.61 4.57 -2.69
C ILE A 99 -13.12 3.55 -3.72
N GLY A 100 -13.89 3.36 -4.78
CA GLY A 100 -13.55 2.48 -5.91
C GLY A 100 -12.64 3.09 -6.96
N LEU A 101 -12.36 4.40 -6.91
CA LEU A 101 -11.50 5.09 -7.87
C LEU A 101 -10.03 4.69 -7.65
N ILE A 102 -9.49 3.95 -8.60
CA ILE A 102 -8.05 3.74 -8.73
C ILE A 102 -7.41 5.00 -9.31
N ARG A 103 -6.32 5.46 -8.71
CA ARG A 103 -5.50 6.55 -9.25
C ARG A 103 -4.24 5.97 -9.91
N ASP A 104 -3.63 6.74 -10.80
CA ASP A 104 -2.32 6.43 -11.35
C ASP A 104 -1.35 7.52 -10.92
N GLN A 105 -0.34 7.17 -10.12
CA GLN A 105 0.78 8.06 -9.79
C GLN A 105 1.74 8.25 -10.97
N SER A 106 1.51 7.52 -12.07
CA SER A 106 2.40 7.41 -13.22
C SER A 106 3.78 6.87 -12.82
N ASP A 107 4.82 7.21 -13.58
CA ASP A 107 6.21 7.06 -13.15
C ASP A 107 6.60 8.30 -12.32
N CYS A 108 6.29 8.29 -11.03
CA CYS A 108 6.65 9.32 -10.02
C CYS A 108 6.53 8.71 -8.61
N GLY A 109 7.31 9.20 -7.64
CA GLY A 109 7.32 8.73 -6.25
C GLY A 109 6.12 9.16 -5.39
N SER A 110 5.16 9.90 -5.95
CA SER A 110 4.04 10.54 -5.24
C SER A 110 3.02 9.59 -4.57
N CYS A 111 3.27 8.27 -4.48
CA CYS A 111 2.42 7.32 -3.75
C CYS A 111 2.01 7.79 -2.35
N TRP A 112 2.90 8.47 -1.62
CA TRP A 112 2.65 9.06 -0.31
C TRP A 112 1.54 10.13 -0.34
N ALA A 113 1.47 10.91 -1.42
CA ALA A 113 0.43 11.91 -1.67
C ALA A 113 -0.84 11.28 -2.24
N VAL A 114 -0.70 10.39 -3.24
CA VAL A 114 -1.82 9.74 -3.95
C VAL A 114 -2.65 8.87 -2.99
N ALA A 115 -2.01 8.07 -2.14
CA ALA A 115 -2.72 7.25 -1.15
C ALA A 115 -3.40 8.12 -0.08
N ALA A 116 -2.76 9.20 0.37
CA ALA A 116 -3.33 10.15 1.33
C ALA A 116 -4.55 10.88 0.74
N ALA A 117 -4.41 11.53 -0.42
CA ALA A 117 -5.48 12.25 -1.10
C ALA A 117 -6.67 11.35 -1.44
N ALA A 118 -6.43 10.11 -1.89
CA ALA A 118 -7.49 9.14 -2.11
C ALA A 118 -8.24 8.80 -0.80
N ALA A 119 -7.53 8.48 0.28
CA ALA A 119 -8.14 8.20 1.59
C ALA A 119 -8.86 9.42 2.21
N MET A 120 -8.40 10.65 1.94
CA MET A 120 -9.09 11.89 2.32
C MET A 120 -10.40 12.08 1.54
N SER A 121 -10.36 11.84 0.22
CA SER A 121 -11.55 11.91 -0.67
C SER A 121 -12.65 10.91 -0.25
N ASP A 122 -12.25 9.69 0.12
CA ASP A 122 -13.15 8.67 0.65
C ASP A 122 -13.82 9.17 1.94
N ARG A 123 -13.04 9.72 2.88
CA ARG A 123 -13.51 10.17 4.20
C ARG A 123 -14.42 11.39 4.13
N ILE A 124 -14.16 12.33 3.22
CA ILE A 124 -15.05 13.47 2.93
C ILE A 124 -16.43 12.95 2.50
N CYS A 125 -16.48 12.00 1.57
CA CYS A 125 -17.74 11.44 1.10
C CYS A 125 -18.47 10.60 2.17
N ILE A 126 -17.76 9.72 2.87
CA ILE A 126 -18.33 8.85 3.91
C ILE A 126 -18.99 9.69 5.02
N LEU A 127 -18.29 10.73 5.53
CA LEU A 127 -18.78 11.52 6.66
C LEU A 127 -19.77 12.62 6.27
N SER A 128 -19.68 13.16 5.05
CA SER A 128 -20.73 14.03 4.48
C SER A 128 -22.00 13.26 4.09
N LYS A 129 -21.95 11.91 4.13
CA LYS A 129 -23.02 10.99 3.71
C LYS A 129 -23.38 11.14 2.23
N GLY A 130 -22.35 11.08 1.37
CA GLY A 130 -22.50 11.15 -0.09
C GLY A 130 -22.73 12.56 -0.66
N LYS A 131 -22.88 13.58 0.20
CA LYS A 131 -23.19 14.96 -0.21
C LYS A 131 -22.02 15.69 -0.84
N ASP A 132 -20.81 15.44 -0.34
CA ASP A 132 -19.58 15.97 -0.90
C ASP A 132 -18.77 14.81 -1.47
N GLN A 133 -18.57 14.82 -2.79
CA GLN A 133 -17.75 13.83 -3.50
C GLN A 133 -16.46 14.44 -4.07
N SER A 134 -16.00 15.54 -3.46
CA SER A 134 -14.75 16.21 -3.82
C SER A 134 -13.57 15.25 -3.77
N LEU A 135 -12.89 15.13 -4.90
CA LEU A 135 -11.60 14.46 -4.98
C LEU A 135 -10.52 15.44 -4.52
N VAL A 136 -9.83 15.11 -3.44
CA VAL A 136 -8.66 15.86 -2.94
C VAL A 136 -7.51 15.69 -3.93
N SER A 137 -6.78 16.78 -4.20
CA SER A 137 -5.66 16.82 -5.14
C SER A 137 -4.41 16.15 -4.56
N ASP A 138 -3.93 15.09 -5.20
CA ASP A 138 -2.60 14.54 -4.90
C ASP A 138 -1.47 15.43 -5.44
N GLU A 139 -1.69 16.17 -6.52
CA GLU A 139 -0.70 17.11 -7.05
C GLU A 139 -0.54 18.37 -6.17
N ASP A 140 -1.56 18.80 -5.42
CA ASP A 140 -1.42 19.89 -4.45
C ASP A 140 -0.56 19.46 -3.25
N LEU A 141 -0.73 18.22 -2.77
CA LEU A 141 0.20 17.62 -1.80
C LEU A 141 1.62 17.55 -2.36
N ASN A 142 1.79 16.96 -3.56
CA ASN A 142 3.07 16.72 -4.22
C ASN A 142 3.83 18.01 -4.58
N SER A 143 3.12 19.08 -4.95
CA SER A 143 3.72 20.34 -5.42
C SER A 143 3.74 21.46 -4.37
N CYS A 144 2.76 21.57 -3.47
CA CYS A 144 2.69 22.65 -2.49
C CYS A 144 3.26 22.28 -1.10
N CYS A 145 3.17 21.03 -0.65
CA CYS A 145 3.70 20.63 0.65
C CYS A 145 5.23 20.42 0.64
N LYS A 146 5.99 21.52 0.70
CA LYS A 146 7.47 21.52 0.67
C LYS A 146 8.16 20.78 1.82
N SER A 147 7.42 20.39 2.87
CA SER A 147 7.89 19.57 3.98
C SER A 147 7.41 18.12 3.93
N CYS A 148 6.55 17.76 2.98
CA CYS A 148 6.07 16.38 2.81
C CYS A 148 7.00 15.56 1.90
N GLY A 149 7.43 16.14 0.78
CA GLY A 149 8.21 15.47 -0.27
C GLY A 149 7.75 15.88 -1.66
N ASP A 150 8.15 15.10 -2.67
CA ASP A 150 7.82 15.29 -4.08
C ASP A 150 7.87 13.95 -4.86
N CYS A 151 8.19 14.00 -6.17
CA CYS A 151 8.32 12.84 -7.04
C CYS A 151 9.56 11.97 -6.83
N ASP A 152 10.58 12.42 -6.09
CA ASP A 152 11.74 11.59 -5.70
C ASP A 152 11.46 10.87 -4.37
N GLY A 153 10.49 11.38 -3.60
CA GLY A 153 9.83 10.68 -2.50
C GLY A 153 9.27 11.62 -1.42
N GLY A 154 8.51 11.07 -0.48
CA GLY A 154 7.90 11.83 0.60
C GLY A 154 7.37 11.00 1.77
N ILE A 155 6.91 11.71 2.80
CA ILE A 155 6.65 11.19 4.14
C ILE A 155 5.13 11.14 4.37
N PRO A 156 4.49 9.95 4.44
CA PRO A 156 3.03 9.82 4.52
C PRO A 156 2.38 10.58 5.68
N TYR A 157 3.01 10.66 6.86
CA TYR A 157 2.44 11.41 7.99
C TYR A 157 2.35 12.91 7.73
N ALA A 158 3.30 13.46 6.97
CA ALA A 158 3.38 14.90 6.71
C ALA A 158 2.21 15.36 5.83
N ALA A 159 1.73 14.53 4.90
CA ALA A 159 0.53 14.82 4.10
C ALA A 159 -0.73 15.01 4.95
N TRP A 160 -0.90 14.18 5.99
CA TRP A 160 -2.03 14.32 6.94
C TRP A 160 -1.87 15.52 7.88
N GLU A 161 -0.65 15.86 8.28
CA GLU A 161 -0.37 17.10 9.04
C GLU A 161 -0.59 18.36 8.19
N TYR A 162 -0.20 18.35 6.92
CA TYR A 162 -0.44 19.45 5.97
C TYR A 162 -1.95 19.67 5.74
N TRP A 163 -2.71 18.59 5.54
CA TRP A 163 -4.18 18.67 5.44
C TRP A 163 -4.81 19.31 6.68
N GLN A 164 -4.31 18.98 7.88
CA GLN A 164 -4.78 19.56 9.14
C GLN A 164 -4.38 21.04 9.32
N GLN A 165 -3.21 21.45 8.83
CA GLN A 165 -2.63 22.78 9.09
C GLN A 165 -2.95 23.82 8.01
N THR A 166 -3.11 23.38 6.76
CA THR A 166 -3.25 24.24 5.57
C THR A 166 -4.50 23.94 4.76
N GLY A 167 -5.01 22.70 4.82
CA GLY A 167 -5.98 22.20 3.84
C GLY A 167 -5.30 21.77 2.53
N ILE A 168 -6.08 21.20 1.61
CA ILE A 168 -5.65 20.75 0.28
C ILE A 168 -6.80 21.06 -0.70
N VAL A 169 -6.50 21.52 -1.92
CA VAL A 169 -7.54 21.81 -2.93
C VAL A 169 -8.07 20.53 -3.61
N THR A 170 -9.14 20.66 -4.40
CA THR A 170 -9.68 19.55 -5.21
C THR A 170 -8.86 19.30 -6.47
N GLY A 171 -8.71 18.04 -6.89
CA GLY A 171 -7.94 17.65 -8.07
C GLY A 171 -8.35 16.30 -8.66
N GLY A 172 -8.04 16.09 -9.94
CA GLY A 172 -8.27 14.84 -10.69
C GLY A 172 -7.01 13.97 -10.79
N VAL A 173 -7.04 12.98 -11.67
CA VAL A 173 -5.89 12.10 -11.95
C VAL A 173 -4.76 12.89 -12.63
N TYR A 174 -3.55 12.81 -12.08
CA TYR A 174 -2.35 13.54 -12.51
C TYR A 174 -1.55 12.80 -13.61
N GLN A 175 -0.66 13.52 -14.33
CA GLN A 175 0.32 12.97 -15.28
C GLN A 175 1.66 13.74 -15.27
N GLN A 176 2.72 13.04 -15.73
CA GLN A 176 4.07 12.93 -15.17
C GLN A 176 5.16 14.02 -15.46
N THR A 177 6.15 14.19 -14.56
CA THR A 177 7.57 14.59 -14.85
C THR A 177 8.65 13.97 -13.89
N SER A 178 9.71 13.29 -14.42
CA SER A 178 11.11 12.95 -13.91
C SER A 178 11.56 12.93 -12.40
N TYR A 179 12.40 12.01 -11.82
CA TYR A 179 12.95 10.65 -12.19
C TYR A 179 13.57 9.85 -10.97
N ASP A 180 13.36 8.52 -10.87
CA ASP A 180 13.73 7.58 -9.75
C ASP A 180 13.17 8.00 -8.34
N PHE A 181 13.36 7.38 -7.15
CA PHE A 181 14.24 6.27 -6.71
C PHE A 181 13.63 5.27 -5.66
N LEU A 182 13.72 3.96 -5.97
CA LEU A 182 13.59 2.70 -5.16
C LEU A 182 12.60 2.52 -3.99
N GLY A 183 12.42 3.50 -3.11
CA GLY A 183 12.14 3.36 -1.67
C GLY A 183 11.10 2.33 -1.17
N VAL A 184 9.96 2.83 -0.67
CA VAL A 184 8.89 2.08 0.02
C VAL A 184 7.55 2.53 -0.57
N HIS A 185 6.47 1.75 -0.48
CA HIS A 185 5.20 2.09 -1.15
C HIS A 185 4.07 2.44 -0.16
N ALA A 186 3.29 3.47 -0.47
CA ALA A 186 2.07 3.84 0.25
C ALA A 186 0.82 3.45 -0.54
N ILE A 187 -0.17 2.89 0.15
CA ILE A 187 -1.35 2.27 -0.44
C ILE A 187 -2.65 2.65 0.30
N LYS A 188 -3.82 2.43 -0.33
CA LYS A 188 -5.12 2.68 0.30
C LYS A 188 -5.77 1.37 0.75
N LEU A 189 -5.82 1.13 2.07
CA LEU A 189 -6.60 0.03 2.65
C LEU A 189 -8.11 0.34 2.46
N ILE A 190 -8.85 -0.59 1.85
CA ILE A 190 -10.30 -0.43 1.58
C ILE A 190 -11.16 -1.57 2.15
N GLY A 191 -10.56 -2.63 2.70
CA GLY A 191 -11.33 -3.73 3.27
C GLY A 191 -10.48 -4.87 3.83
N TRP A 192 -11.14 -5.96 4.20
CA TRP A 192 -10.52 -7.21 4.66
C TRP A 192 -11.42 -8.41 4.39
N GLY A 193 -10.84 -9.60 4.47
CA GLY A 193 -11.61 -10.84 4.39
C GLY A 193 -10.72 -12.05 4.62
N GLU A 194 -11.19 -13.19 4.14
CA GLU A 194 -10.47 -14.45 4.12
C GLU A 194 -10.69 -15.14 2.78
N GLU A 195 -9.65 -15.74 2.21
CA GLU A 195 -9.72 -16.51 0.97
C GLU A 195 -8.93 -17.81 1.15
N ASN A 196 -9.54 -18.96 0.89
CA ASN A 196 -8.92 -20.28 1.08
C ASN A 196 -8.31 -20.52 2.49
N ASN A 197 -8.95 -19.99 3.54
CA ASN A 197 -8.46 -19.97 4.94
C ASN A 197 -7.24 -19.05 5.18
N VAL A 198 -7.00 -18.07 4.30
CA VAL A 198 -5.91 -17.09 4.40
C VAL A 198 -6.52 -15.69 4.64
N PRO A 199 -6.36 -15.10 5.84
CA PRO A 199 -6.88 -13.77 6.13
C PRO A 199 -6.09 -12.70 5.36
N TYR A 200 -6.80 -11.76 4.75
CA TYR A 200 -6.22 -10.69 3.94
C TYR A 200 -6.74 -9.29 4.29
N TRP A 201 -5.93 -8.29 3.95
CA TRP A 201 -6.33 -6.89 3.72
C TRP A 201 -6.61 -6.69 2.23
N LEU A 202 -7.68 -5.97 1.90
CA LEU A 202 -8.01 -5.53 0.54
C LEU A 202 -7.48 -4.12 0.32
N VAL A 203 -6.73 -3.94 -0.77
CA VAL A 203 -5.89 -2.75 -0.97
C VAL A 203 -6.09 -2.20 -2.38
N ALA A 204 -6.36 -0.90 -2.48
CA ALA A 204 -6.28 -0.16 -3.74
C ALA A 204 -4.84 0.34 -3.94
N ASN A 205 -4.25 0.03 -5.09
CA ASN A 205 -2.95 0.51 -5.50
C ASN A 205 -3.09 1.84 -6.29
N SER A 206 -1.96 2.47 -6.59
CA SER A 206 -1.86 3.75 -7.31
C SER A 206 -1.17 3.59 -8.67
N TRP A 207 -1.27 2.42 -9.31
CA TRP A 207 -0.57 2.06 -10.56
C TRP A 207 -1.54 1.75 -11.72
N ASN A 208 -2.70 2.44 -11.76
CA ASN A 208 -3.77 2.27 -12.75
C ASN A 208 -4.55 0.94 -12.64
N GLU A 209 -5.67 0.83 -13.36
CA GLU A 209 -6.57 -0.34 -13.30
C GLU A 209 -6.01 -1.58 -14.02
N ASP A 210 -5.13 -1.42 -15.00
CA ASP A 210 -4.50 -2.55 -15.73
C ASP A 210 -3.53 -3.39 -14.85
N TRP A 211 -3.21 -2.93 -13.64
CA TRP A 211 -2.33 -3.63 -12.69
C TRP A 211 -3.11 -4.48 -11.69
N GLY A 212 -2.63 -5.70 -11.39
CA GLY A 212 -3.21 -6.56 -10.34
C GLY A 212 -4.60 -7.08 -10.68
N ASP A 213 -5.53 -7.02 -9.72
CA ASP A 213 -6.96 -7.22 -9.95
C ASP A 213 -7.65 -5.87 -10.02
N LYS A 214 -7.71 -5.28 -11.22
CA LYS A 214 -8.35 -3.99 -11.51
C LYS A 214 -7.84 -2.85 -10.62
N GLY A 215 -6.52 -2.70 -10.54
CA GLY A 215 -5.82 -1.76 -9.67
C GLY A 215 -5.83 -2.13 -8.18
N THR A 216 -6.45 -3.24 -7.79
CA THR A 216 -6.47 -3.73 -6.40
C THR A 216 -5.59 -4.97 -6.21
N PHE A 217 -5.23 -5.25 -4.96
CA PHE A 217 -4.59 -6.49 -4.55
C PHE A 217 -5.01 -6.92 -3.14
N LYS A 218 -4.70 -8.17 -2.81
CA LYS A 218 -4.86 -8.74 -1.48
C LYS A 218 -3.48 -9.03 -0.90
N ILE A 219 -3.28 -8.74 0.39
CA ILE A 219 -2.06 -9.02 1.14
C ILE A 219 -2.41 -9.61 2.50
N ARG A 220 -1.56 -10.49 3.03
CA ARG A 220 -1.82 -11.24 4.26
C ARG A 220 -2.02 -10.32 5.48
N ARG A 221 -3.02 -10.64 6.29
CA ARG A 221 -3.45 -9.90 7.49
C ARG A 221 -3.11 -10.67 8.77
N GLY A 222 -2.76 -9.94 9.82
CA GLY A 222 -2.43 -10.49 11.14
C GLY A 222 -1.03 -11.08 11.27
N THR A 223 -0.16 -10.87 10.27
CA THR A 223 1.26 -11.28 10.27
C THR A 223 2.20 -10.09 10.11
N ASN A 224 1.69 -8.85 10.06
CA ASN A 224 2.44 -7.65 9.66
C ASN A 224 3.24 -7.85 8.35
N GLU A 225 2.60 -8.45 7.35
CA GLU A 225 3.24 -8.81 6.09
C GLU A 225 3.83 -7.56 5.41
N CYS A 226 5.12 -7.61 5.06
CA CYS A 226 5.91 -6.48 4.55
C CYS A 226 5.89 -5.18 5.40
N GLY A 227 5.44 -5.23 6.66
CA GLY A 227 5.31 -4.05 7.54
C GLY A 227 4.00 -3.28 7.39
N ILE A 228 2.98 -3.83 6.71
CA ILE A 228 1.72 -3.12 6.41
C ILE A 228 0.90 -2.73 7.64
N GLU A 229 1.16 -3.33 8.81
CA GLU A 229 0.42 -3.09 10.05
C GLU A 229 1.17 -2.12 10.99
N GLU A 230 2.36 -1.61 10.60
CA GLU A 230 3.22 -0.73 11.44
C GLU A 230 2.90 0.77 11.36
N GLU A 231 2.43 1.24 10.21
CA GLU A 231 2.24 2.68 9.92
C GLU A 231 0.89 3.03 9.26
N PRO A 232 -0.27 2.53 9.74
CA PRO A 232 -1.57 3.03 9.30
C PRO A 232 -1.80 4.46 9.82
N ILE A 233 -2.11 5.40 8.93
CA ILE A 233 -2.32 6.83 9.25
C ILE A 233 -3.66 7.29 8.67
N ALA A 234 -4.40 8.10 9.43
CA ALA A 234 -5.67 8.66 9.02
C ALA A 234 -6.00 9.97 9.77
N GLY A 235 -6.80 10.82 9.13
CA GLY A 235 -7.44 11.99 9.74
C GLY A 235 -8.98 11.93 9.67
N LEU A 236 -9.64 12.96 10.20
CA LEU A 236 -11.06 13.22 10.00
C LEU A 236 -11.19 14.59 9.31
N PRO A 237 -11.97 14.72 8.21
CA PRO A 237 -12.26 16.01 7.59
C PRO A 237 -13.07 16.90 8.52
N LEU A 238 -12.91 18.21 8.36
CA LEU A 238 -13.90 19.20 8.79
C LEU A 238 -14.97 19.31 7.70
N LEU A 239 -16.24 19.43 8.10
CA LEU A 239 -17.44 19.46 7.24
C LEU A 239 -18.37 20.60 7.66
#